data_AF-A0A7J4V1U0-F1
#
_entry.id   AF-A0A7J4V1U0-F1
#
_cell.length_a   1.000
_cell.length_b   1.000
_cell.length_c   1.000
_cell.angle_alpha   90.00
_cell.angle_beta   90.00
_cell.angle_gamma   90.00
#
_symmetry.space_group_name_H-M   'P 1'
#
loop_
_entity.id
_entity.type
_entity.pdbx_description
1 polymer ?
#
loop_
_entity_poly.entity_id
_entity_poly.type
_entity_poly.pdbx_seq_one_letter_code
_entity_poly.pdbx_strand_id
1 'polypeptide(L)' 'MVRVLKNKWFWAAAFSLLFVLSIDVWAWDWSWPTLFGLPYIVTYILVLEAALFALYLLFARYYWTDGGGEA' A
#
# COMPACT_ATOMS: atom_id res chain seq x y z
N MET A 1 3.65 -17.19 11.47
CA MET A 1 3.03 -16.03 10.77
C MET A 1 3.06 -14.75 11.63
N VAL A 2 2.53 -14.76 12.85
CA VAL A 2 2.46 -13.57 13.73
C VAL A 2 3.82 -12.88 13.97
N ARG A 3 4.92 -13.64 14.09
CA ARG A 3 6.27 -13.08 14.29
C ARG A 3 6.75 -12.18 13.14
N VAL A 4 6.32 -12.42 11.89
CA VAL A 4 6.68 -11.57 10.75
C VAL A 4 5.92 -10.25 10.80
N LEU A 5 4.63 -10.29 11.16
CA LEU A 5 3.77 -9.11 11.32
C LEU A 5 4.16 -8.21 12.51
N LYS A 6 5.02 -8.69 13.41
CA LYS A 6 5.62 -7.88 14.49
C LYS A 6 6.96 -7.25 14.10
N ASN A 7 7.51 -7.57 12.92
CA ASN A 7 8.81 -7.05 12.50
C ASN A 7 8.65 -5.68 11.81
N LYS A 8 9.32 -4.66 12.33
CA LYS A 8 9.35 -3.31 11.74
C LYS A 8 9.81 -3.30 10.28
N TRP A 9 10.75 -4.18 9.93
CA TRP A 9 11.31 -4.26 8.58
C TRP A 9 10.32 -4.83 7.57
N PHE A 10 9.42 -5.72 8.01
CA PHE A 10 8.35 -6.22 7.16
C PHE A 10 7.41 -5.08 6.74
N TRP A 11 6.98 -4.25 7.70
CA TRP A 11 6.11 -3.11 7.41
C TRP A 11 6.80 -2.05 6.57
N ALA A 12 8.05 -1.71 6.90
CA ALA A 12 8.85 -0.80 6.09
C ALA A 12 8.93 -1.29 4.63
N ALA A 13 9.27 -2.57 4.41
CA ALA A 13 9.33 -3.14 3.07
C ALA A 13 7.96 -3.16 2.36
N ALA A 14 6.88 -3.50 3.06
CA ALA A 14 5.53 -3.55 2.49
C ALA A 14 5.03 -2.17 2.05
N PHE A 15 5.20 -1.14 2.89
CA PHE A 15 4.84 0.24 2.53
C PHE A 15 5.76 0.81 1.45
N SER A 16 7.07 0.52 1.50
CA SER A 16 8.00 0.94 0.45
C SER A 16 7.69 0.28 -0.90
N LEU A 17 7.31 -0.99 -0.93
CA LEU A 17 6.90 -1.67 -2.15
C LEU A 17 5.64 -1.03 -2.73
N LEU A 18 4.63 -0.77 -1.89
CA LEU A 18 3.40 -0.11 -2.33
C LEU A 18 3.67 1.30 -2.85
N PHE A 19 4.59 2.03 -2.23
CA PHE A 19 5.06 3.32 -2.73
C PHE A 19 5.74 3.21 -4.09
N VAL A 20 6.64 2.23 -4.29
CA VAL A 20 7.27 2.02 -5.60
C VAL A 20 6.25 1.68 -6.68
N LEU A 21 5.24 0.85 -6.36
CA LEU A 21 4.14 0.56 -7.28
C LEU A 21 3.31 1.82 -7.60
N SER A 22 3.16 2.74 -6.65
CA SER A 22 2.46 3.99 -6.92
C SER A 22 3.25 4.92 -7.85
N ILE A 23 4.59 4.86 -7.88
CA ILE A 23 5.43 5.67 -8.79
C ILE A 23 5.04 5.44 -10.26
N ASP A 24 4.63 4.22 -10.64
CA ASP A 24 4.16 3.92 -11.99
C ASP A 24 2.94 4.77 -12.39
N VAL A 25 2.06 5.09 -11.44
CA VAL A 25 0.95 6.05 -11.64
C VAL A 25 1.47 7.46 -11.89
N TRP A 26 2.46 7.90 -11.13
CA TRP A 26 3.00 9.26 -11.20
C TRP A 26 3.88 9.49 -12.43
N ALA A 27 4.58 8.45 -12.88
CA ALA A 27 5.43 8.45 -14.06
C ALA A 27 4.65 8.18 -15.35
N TRP A 28 3.34 7.95 -15.27
CA TRP A 28 2.50 7.69 -16.43
C TRP A 28 2.45 8.93 -17.33
N ASP A 29 2.99 8.79 -18.54
CA ASP A 29 2.96 9.85 -19.53
C ASP A 29 1.53 9.97 -20.09
N TRP A 30 0.85 11.07 -19.76
CA TRP A 30 -0.56 11.34 -20.08
C TRP A 30 -0.82 11.59 -21.56
N SER A 31 0.15 11.31 -22.43
CA SER A 31 0.15 11.71 -23.84
C SER A 31 -0.99 11.09 -24.66
N TRP A 32 -1.66 10.03 -24.17
CA TRP A 32 -2.84 9.43 -24.82
C TRP A 32 -3.91 8.97 -23.82
N PRO A 33 -4.84 9.85 -23.39
CA PRO A 33 -6.02 9.45 -22.63
C PRO A 33 -7.00 8.77 -23.58
N THR A 34 -6.70 7.53 -23.98
CA THR A 34 -7.66 6.70 -24.71
C THR A 34 -8.81 6.32 -23.77
N LEU A 35 -10.01 6.13 -24.33
CA LEU A 35 -11.20 5.67 -23.59
C LEU A 35 -10.96 4.37 -22.78
N PHE A 36 -9.93 3.59 -23.13
CA PHE A 36 -9.51 2.37 -22.43
C PHE A 36 -8.42 2.59 -21.38
N GLY A 37 -7.64 3.68 -21.46
CA GLY A 37 -6.64 4.04 -20.46
C GLY A 37 -7.26 4.50 -19.14
N LEU A 38 -8.39 5.23 -19.20
CA LEU A 38 -9.08 5.75 -18.02
C LEU A 38 -9.61 4.64 -17.07
N PRO A 39 -10.37 3.63 -17.54
CA PRO A 39 -10.81 2.52 -16.69
C PRO A 39 -9.67 1.73 -16.05
N TYR A 40 -8.56 1.56 -16.79
CA TYR A 40 -7.36 0.91 -16.29
C TYR A 40 -6.74 1.71 -15.13
N ILE A 41 -6.53 3.02 -15.32
CA ILE A 41 -5.97 3.91 -14.29
C ILE A 41 -6.83 3.92 -13.04
N VAL A 42 -8.16 4.07 -13.19
CA VAL A 42 -9.09 4.06 -12.05
C VAL A 42 -9.01 2.74 -11.30
N THR A 43 -8.99 1.61 -12.02
CA THR A 43 -8.88 0.28 -11.40
C THR A 43 -7.54 0.11 -10.68
N TYR A 44 -6.45 0.57 -11.29
CA TYR A 44 -5.11 0.51 -10.72
C TYR A 44 -5.00 1.34 -9.42
N ILE A 45 -5.54 2.57 -9.43
CA ILE A 45 -5.61 3.43 -8.24
C ILE A 45 -6.47 2.76 -7.16
N LEU A 46 -7.64 2.22 -7.50
CA LEU A 46 -8.50 1.53 -6.53
C LEU A 46 -7.80 0.33 -5.88
N VAL A 47 -7.00 -0.43 -6.65
CA VAL A 47 -6.22 -1.55 -6.12
C VAL A 47 -5.13 -1.06 -5.17
N LEU A 48 -4.40 0.00 -5.53
CA LEU A 48 -3.37 0.59 -4.66
C LEU A 48 -3.97 1.12 -3.35
N GLU A 49 -5.08 1.85 -3.43
CA GLU A 49 -5.80 2.37 -2.27
C GLU A 49 -6.35 1.25 -1.38
N ALA A 50 -6.94 0.22 -1.97
CA ALA A 50 -7.43 -0.94 -1.21
C ALA A 50 -6.27 -1.68 -0.51
N ALA A 51 -5.13 -1.83 -1.17
CA ALA A 51 -3.93 -2.43 -0.60
C ALA A 51 -3.36 -1.56 0.53
N LEU A 52 -3.32 -0.23 0.35
CA LEU A 52 -2.90 0.73 1.38
C LEU A 52 -3.80 0.63 2.61
N PHE A 53 -5.11 0.65 2.41
CA PHE A 53 -6.11 0.54 3.46
C PHE A 53 -5.97 -0.79 4.23
N ALA A 54 -5.82 -1.90 3.52
CA ALA A 54 -5.60 -3.21 4.13
C ALA A 54 -4.29 -3.25 4.94
N LEU A 55 -3.19 -2.70 4.42
CA LEU A 55 -1.92 -2.60 5.15
C LEU A 55 -2.07 -1.77 6.41
N TYR A 56 -2.78 -0.64 6.37
CA TYR A 56 -3.03 0.19 7.56
C TYR A 56 -3.88 -0.54 8.61
N LEU A 57 -4.95 -1.22 8.20
CA LEU A 57 -5.78 -2.02 9.12
C LEU A 57 -4.95 -3.12 9.81
N LEU A 58 -4.15 -3.85 9.03
CA LEU A 58 -3.31 -4.92 9.55
C LEU A 58 -2.16 -4.36 10.42
N PHE A 59 -1.57 -3.22 10.05
CA PHE A 59 -0.53 -2.56 10.82
C PHE A 59 -1.05 -2.13 12.20
N ALA A 60 -2.21 -1.48 12.23
CA ALA A 60 -2.88 -1.07 13.46
C ALA A 60 -3.19 -2.29 14.36
N ARG A 61 -3.64 -3.39 13.76
CA ARG A 61 -4.04 -4.60 14.48
C ARG A 61 -2.88 -5.46 14.99
N TYR A 62 -1.76 -5.54 14.28
CA TYR A 62 -0.72 -6.53 14.57
C TYR A 62 0.61 -5.93 15.02
N TYR A 63 0.89 -4.67 14.68
CA TYR A 63 2.15 -4.02 15.01
C TYR A 63 1.97 -2.89 16.01
N TRP A 64 0.94 -2.05 15.83
CA TRP A 64 0.72 -0.88 16.69
C TRP A 64 0.14 -1.25 18.08
N THR A 65 -0.83 -2.15 18.12
CA THR A 65 -1.59 -2.47 19.35
C THR A 65 -0.84 -3.34 20.36
N ASP A 66 0.23 -4.02 19.96
CA ASP A 66 1.07 -4.83 20.88
C ASP A 66 2.21 -4.02 21.55
N GLY A 67 2.42 -2.76 21.14
CA GLY A 67 3.51 -1.91 21.66
C GLY A 67 3.07 -0.71 22.50
N GLY A 68 1.77 -0.50 22.71
CA GLY A 68 1.21 0.68 23.36
C GLY A 68 0.69 0.47 24.79
N GLY A 69 0.88 -0.71 25.38
CA GLY A 69 0.36 -1.08 26.70
C GLY A 69 1.39 -1.20 27.82
N GLU A 70 2.68 -1.00 27.53
CA GLU A 70 3.76 -1.04 28.53
C GLU A 70 4.70 0.15 28.31
N ALA A 71 4.26 1.32 28.76
CA ALA A 71 5.09 2.47 29.05
C ALA A 71 4.54 3.16 30.31
#